data_AF-A0A4Z1B4F4-F1
#
_entry.id   AF-A0A4Z1B4F4-F1
#
_cell.length_a   1.000
_cell.length_b   1.000
_cell.length_c   1.000
_cell.angle_alpha   90.00
_cell.angle_beta   90.00
_cell.angle_gamma   90.00
#
_symmetry.space_group_name_H-M   'P 1'
#
loop_
_entity.id
_entity.type
_entity.pdbx_description
1 polymer ?
#
loop_
_entity_poly.entity_id
_entity_poly.type
_entity_poly.pdbx_seq_one_letter_code
_entity_poly.pdbx_strand_id
1 'polypeptide(L)'
;MGLIIGIGTFNYLTETRTRKQIYLDNVKNLTFHNSINNIYKEKRDHNVLIIKGKRNDEKYKIYSNWEHKFLIGDSVSKDSGSLKLEHYRDGKLLEVLDYNDIYIREGW
;
A
#
# COMPACT_ATOMS: atom_id res chain seq x y z
N MET A 1 -44.68 17.61 4.78
CA MET A 1 -43.42 17.52 4.02
C MET A 1 -42.28 17.94 4.94
N GLY A 2 -41.62 17.00 5.60
CA GLY A 2 -40.52 17.27 6.53
C GLY A 2 -39.45 16.21 6.33
N LEU A 3 -38.26 16.68 5.96
CA LEU A 3 -37.18 15.94 5.32
C LEU A 3 -36.59 14.80 6.15
N ILE A 4 -36.34 13.67 5.49
CA ILE A 4 -35.39 12.64 5.93
C ILE A 4 -33.99 13.25 5.82
N ILE A 5 -33.44 13.75 6.93
CA ILE A 5 -32.03 14.13 7.04
C ILE A 5 -31.46 13.27 8.16
N GLY A 6 -30.80 12.16 7.82
CA GLY A 6 -30.25 11.33 8.91
C GLY A 6 -29.59 10.02 8.55
N ILE A 7 -29.21 9.76 7.29
CA ILE A 7 -28.47 8.53 6.96
C ILE A 7 -26.97 8.83 6.70
N GLY A 8 -26.62 10.07 6.36
CA GLY A 8 -25.24 10.44 6.03
C GLY A 8 -24.28 10.61 7.21
N THR A 9 -24.80 10.88 8.43
CA THR A 9 -23.96 11.22 9.59
C THR A 9 -23.73 10.05 10.55
N PHE A 10 -24.48 8.96 10.45
CA PHE A 10 -24.37 7.85 11.42
C PHE A 10 -23.13 6.97 11.22
N ASN A 11 -22.64 6.83 9.98
CA ASN A 11 -21.48 5.99 9.68
C ASN A 11 -20.14 6.56 10.16
N TYR A 12 -20.03 7.87 10.37
CA TYR A 12 -18.78 8.49 10.83
C TYR A 12 -18.59 8.36 12.36
N LEU A 13 -19.68 8.15 13.11
CA LEU A 13 -19.68 8.08 14.57
C LEU A 13 -19.46 6.65 15.12
N THR A 14 -19.36 5.64 14.26
CA THR A 14 -19.23 4.22 14.64
C THR A 14 -17.94 3.55 14.16
N GLU A 15 -17.00 4.30 13.60
CA GLU A 15 -15.70 3.75 13.16
C GLU A 15 -14.85 3.38 14.39
N THR A 16 -14.98 2.12 14.82
CA THR A 16 -14.29 1.54 15.98
C THR A 16 -12.94 0.92 15.62
N ARG A 17 -12.60 0.86 14.33
CA ARG A 17 -11.34 0.27 13.88
C ARG A 17 -10.16 1.20 14.14
N THR A 18 -9.06 0.61 14.58
CA THR A 18 -7.77 1.29 14.71
C THR A 18 -7.26 1.78 13.35
N ARG A 19 -6.36 2.77 13.33
CA ARG A 19 -5.75 3.23 12.07
C ARG A 19 -5.00 2.10 11.38
N LYS A 20 -4.35 1.22 12.15
CA LYS A 20 -3.73 0.00 11.62
C LYS A 20 -4.73 -0.91 10.90
N GLN A 21 -5.93 -1.14 11.45
CA GLN A 21 -6.93 -1.98 10.79
C GLN A 21 -7.42 -1.37 9.48
N ILE A 22 -7.76 -0.08 9.48
CA ILE A 22 -8.17 0.64 8.25
C ILE A 22 -7.07 0.56 7.20
N TYR A 23 -5.82 0.75 7.62
CA TYR A 23 -4.66 0.63 6.77
C TYR A 23 -4.53 -0.77 6.14
N LEU A 24 -4.58 -1.82 6.95
CA LEU A 24 -4.46 -3.20 6.46
C LEU A 24 -5.61 -3.57 5.51
N ASP A 25 -6.84 -3.10 5.77
CA ASP A 25 -7.97 -3.32 4.88
C ASP A 25 -7.78 -2.61 3.53
N ASN A 26 -7.25 -1.39 3.51
CA ASN A 26 -6.90 -0.71 2.27
C ASN A 26 -5.81 -1.47 1.49
N VAL A 27 -4.78 -1.95 2.19
CA VAL A 27 -3.69 -2.73 1.60
C VAL A 27 -4.18 -4.04 1.00
N LYS A 28 -5.13 -4.74 1.63
CA LYS A 28 -5.71 -5.97 1.08
C LYS A 28 -6.34 -5.74 -0.29
N ASN A 29 -6.93 -4.57 -0.53
CA ASN A 29 -7.57 -4.28 -1.82
C ASN A 29 -6.55 -3.94 -2.94
N LEU A 30 -5.27 -3.76 -2.61
CA LEU A 30 -4.24 -3.46 -3.60
C LEU A 30 -3.79 -4.73 -4.32
N THR A 31 -3.69 -4.64 -5.63
CA THR A 31 -3.12 -5.67 -6.50
C THR A 31 -2.00 -5.05 -7.33
N PHE A 32 -0.85 -5.71 -7.40
CA PHE A 32 0.29 -5.23 -8.16
C PHE A 32 1.18 -6.38 -8.60
N HIS A 33 1.35 -6.56 -9.91
CA HIS A 33 2.20 -7.62 -10.48
C HIS A 33 3.05 -7.02 -11.58
N ASN A 34 4.25 -6.56 -11.23
CA ASN A 34 5.05 -5.81 -12.19
C ASN A 34 6.54 -5.85 -11.90
N SER A 35 7.32 -5.71 -12.97
CA SER A 35 8.74 -5.41 -12.87
C SER A 35 8.94 -3.92 -12.65
N ILE A 36 9.88 -3.57 -11.79
CA ILE A 36 10.23 -2.21 -11.43
C ILE A 36 11.02 -1.60 -12.58
N ASN A 37 10.44 -0.60 -13.24
CA ASN A 37 11.09 0.15 -14.31
C ASN A 37 11.72 1.45 -13.81
N ASN A 38 11.12 2.06 -12.78
CA ASN A 38 11.60 3.32 -12.22
C ASN A 38 11.34 3.36 -10.71
N ILE A 39 12.24 4.00 -9.98
CA ILE A 39 12.12 4.27 -8.55
C ILE A 39 12.41 5.76 -8.33
N TYR A 40 11.47 6.49 -7.74
CA TYR A 40 11.63 7.92 -7.48
C TYR A 40 10.87 8.35 -6.24
N LYS A 41 11.23 9.50 -5.66
CA LYS A 41 10.50 10.08 -4.52
C LYS A 41 9.46 11.09 -4.98
N GLU A 42 8.22 10.94 -4.54
CA GLU A 42 7.12 11.88 -4.85
C GLU A 42 7.15 13.04 -3.85
N LYS A 43 7.72 14.18 -4.25
CA LYS A 43 7.88 15.36 -3.38
C LYS A 43 6.57 15.90 -2.81
N ARG A 44 5.46 15.74 -3.56
CA ARG A 44 4.12 16.21 -3.16
C ARG A 44 3.46 15.31 -2.12
N ASP A 45 3.98 14.10 -1.94
CA ASP A 45 3.46 13.10 -1.00
C ASP A 45 4.53 12.75 0.04
N HIS A 46 4.98 13.78 0.77
CA HIS A 46 5.96 13.66 1.86
C HIS A 46 7.28 12.93 1.50
N ASN A 47 7.70 12.99 0.22
CA ASN A 47 8.88 12.26 -0.30
C ASN A 47 8.78 10.74 -0.20
N VAL A 48 7.56 10.19 -0.23
CA VAL A 48 7.34 8.74 -0.34
C VAL A 48 8.05 8.19 -1.56
N LEU A 49 8.76 7.07 -1.37
CA LEU A 49 9.36 6.33 -2.46
C LEU A 49 8.26 5.63 -3.27
N ILE A 50 8.25 5.86 -4.57
CA ILE A 50 7.34 5.25 -5.53
C ILE A 50 8.15 4.28 -6.39
N ILE A 51 7.66 3.05 -6.51
CA ILE A 51 8.07 2.15 -7.59
C ILE A 51 7.05 2.26 -8.72
N LYS A 52 7.54 2.38 -9.94
CA LYS A 52 6.72 2.40 -11.15
C LYS A 52 6.92 1.09 -11.89
N GLY A 53 5.82 0.38 -12.08
CA GLY A 53 5.77 -0.83 -12.88
C GLY A 53 6.09 -0.56 -14.35
N LYS A 54 6.72 -1.54 -15.01
CA LYS A 54 7.00 -1.50 -16.45
C LYS A 54 5.74 -1.61 -17.28
N ARG A 55 4.75 -2.36 -16.81
CA ARG A 55 3.45 -2.54 -17.47
C ARG A 55 2.45 -1.49 -16.96
N ASN A 56 1.77 -0.81 -17.87
CA ASN A 56 0.67 0.14 -17.59
C ASN A 56 1.01 1.34 -16.70
N ASP A 57 2.30 1.63 -16.47
CA ASP A 57 2.74 2.77 -15.67
C ASP A 57 2.18 2.80 -14.23
N GLU A 58 1.76 1.65 -13.71
CA GLU A 58 1.20 1.52 -12.38
C GLU A 58 2.23 1.97 -11.32
N LYS A 59 1.77 2.80 -10.39
CA LYS A 59 2.60 3.35 -9.32
C LYS A 59 2.25 2.64 -8.02
N TYR A 60 3.27 2.22 -7.29
CA TYR A 60 3.11 1.61 -5.98
C TYR A 60 3.93 2.39 -4.96
N LYS A 61 3.29 2.77 -3.86
CA LYS A 61 3.93 3.49 -2.76
C LYS A 61 4.69 2.49 -1.88
N ILE A 62 5.97 2.73 -1.70
CA ILE A 62 6.82 1.93 -0.81
C ILE A 62 6.84 2.58 0.57
N TYR A 63 6.73 1.74 1.59
CA TYR A 63 6.77 2.15 2.98
C TYR A 63 8.20 2.36 3.45
N SER A 64 8.39 3.26 4.41
CA SER A 64 9.71 3.77 4.84
C SER A 64 10.68 2.65 5.26
N ASN A 65 10.18 1.62 5.95
CA ASN A 65 10.98 0.47 6.39
C ASN A 65 11.46 -0.42 5.24
N TRP A 66 10.91 -0.26 4.03
CA TRP A 66 11.26 -1.06 2.85
C TRP A 66 11.95 -0.27 1.74
N GLU A 67 12.16 1.05 1.89
CA GLU A 67 12.70 1.92 0.84
C GLU A 67 14.04 1.45 0.23
N HIS A 68 14.85 0.72 1.00
CA HIS A 68 16.19 0.30 0.62
C HIS A 68 16.24 -1.11 -0.02
N LYS A 69 15.11 -1.81 -0.13
CA LYS A 69 15.08 -3.22 -0.56
C LYS A 69 15.03 -3.41 -2.08
N PHE A 70 14.47 -2.44 -2.79
CA PHE A 70 14.12 -2.56 -4.20
C PHE A 70 15.19 -1.96 -5.12
N LEU A 71 15.42 -2.62 -6.26
CA LEU A 71 16.24 -2.13 -7.36
C LEU A 71 15.46 -2.15 -8.68
N ILE A 72 15.90 -1.34 -9.64
CA ILE A 72 15.36 -1.37 -11.00
C ILE A 72 15.67 -2.75 -11.61
N GLY A 73 14.68 -3.36 -12.25
CA GLY A 73 14.75 -4.72 -12.81
C GLY A 73 14.20 -5.81 -11.89
N ASP A 74 14.02 -5.54 -10.60
CA ASP A 74 13.30 -6.44 -9.70
C ASP A 74 11.84 -6.57 -10.13
N SER A 75 11.20 -7.67 -9.72
CA SER A 75 9.76 -7.85 -9.86
C SER A 75 9.11 -7.92 -8.49
N VAL A 76 7.90 -7.39 -8.37
CA VAL A 76 7.10 -7.53 -7.16
C VAL A 76 5.71 -8.03 -7.51
N SER A 77 5.17 -8.85 -6.62
CA SER A 77 3.85 -9.46 -6.75
C SER A 77 3.08 -9.30 -5.46
N LYS A 78 1.85 -8.78 -5.57
CA LYS A 78 0.90 -8.64 -4.49
C LYS A 78 -0.49 -8.95 -5.01
N ASP A 79 -1.08 -10.02 -4.50
CA ASP A 79 -2.45 -10.36 -4.79
C ASP A 79 -3.45 -9.58 -3.92
N SER A 80 -4.63 -9.36 -4.48
CA SER A 80 -5.79 -8.88 -3.72
C SER A 80 -6.10 -9.85 -2.57
N GLY A 81 -6.51 -9.31 -1.43
CA GLY A 81 -6.77 -10.03 -0.18
C GLY A 81 -5.52 -10.39 0.62
N SER A 82 -4.33 -10.32 0.02
CA SER A 82 -3.07 -10.66 0.69
C SER A 82 -2.48 -9.46 1.46
N LEU A 83 -1.86 -9.74 2.59
CA LEU A 83 -0.98 -8.81 3.32
C LEU A 83 0.51 -9.10 3.07
N LYS A 84 0.82 -9.86 2.03
CA LYS A 84 2.19 -10.19 1.64
C LYS A 84 2.51 -9.51 0.31
N LEU A 85 3.71 -8.92 0.24
CA LEU A 85 4.33 -8.46 -1.00
C LEU A 85 5.54 -9.35 -1.26
N GLU A 86 5.48 -10.10 -2.33
CA GLU A 86 6.57 -10.96 -2.76
C GLU A 86 7.55 -10.12 -3.60
N HIS A 87 8.83 -10.22 -3.28
CA HIS A 87 9.89 -9.50 -3.97
C HIS A 87 10.83 -10.49 -4.65
N TYR A 88 11.01 -10.30 -5.95
CA TYR A 88 11.79 -11.17 -6.81
C TYR A 88 12.96 -10.41 -7.44
N ARG A 89 14.10 -11.09 -7.55
CA ARG A 89 15.28 -10.63 -8.30
C ARG A 89 15.79 -11.77 -9.17
N ASP A 90 16.07 -11.47 -10.43
CA ASP A 90 16.54 -12.46 -11.42
C ASP A 90 15.64 -13.72 -11.50
N GLY A 91 14.33 -13.52 -11.37
CA GLY A 91 13.33 -14.59 -11.40
C GLY A 91 13.23 -15.45 -10.15
N LYS A 92 13.98 -15.14 -9.07
CA LYS A 92 13.95 -15.86 -7.80
C LYS A 92 13.28 -15.03 -6.71
N LEU A 93 12.48 -15.67 -5.86
CA LEU A 93 11.92 -15.04 -4.67
C LEU A 93 13.06 -14.68 -3.71
N LEU A 94 13.27 -13.39 -3.47
CA LEU A 94 14.29 -12.87 -2.57
C LEU A 94 13.76 -12.83 -1.14
N GLU A 95 12.58 -12.25 -0.96
CA GLU A 95 11.92 -12.13 0.34
C GLU A 95 10.42 -11.93 0.20
N VAL A 96 9.71 -12.10 1.31
CA VAL A 96 8.28 -11.80 1.44
C VAL A 96 8.13 -10.74 2.52
N LEU A 97 7.61 -9.57 2.13
CA LEU A 97 7.38 -8.44 3.00
C LEU A 97 5.95 -8.48 3.53
N ASP A 98 5.77 -8.45 4.85
CA ASP A 98 4.46 -8.52 5.48
C ASP A 98 4.00 -7.13 5.94
N TYR A 99 2.85 -6.68 5.42
CA TYR A 99 2.26 -5.39 5.80
C TYR A 99 1.89 -5.32 7.29
N ASN A 100 1.76 -6.44 7.98
CA ASN A 100 1.56 -6.46 9.43
C ASN A 100 2.73 -5.87 10.21
N ASP A 101 3.94 -5.89 9.65
CA ASP A 101 5.17 -5.40 10.27
C ASP A 101 5.31 -3.87 10.17
N ILE A 102 4.42 -3.21 9.41
CA ILE A 102 4.44 -1.75 9.27
C ILE A 102 3.85 -1.12 10.53
N TYR A 103 4.66 -0.26 11.14
CA TYR A 103 4.23 0.56 12.27
C TYR A 103 3.35 1.71 11.79
N ILE A 104 2.12 1.74 12.30
CA ILE A 104 1.18 2.85 12.10
C ILE A 104 1.04 3.56 13.44
N ARG A 105 1.35 4.86 13.46
CA ARG A 105 1.18 5.68 14.65
C ARG A 105 -0.31 5.93 14.92
N GLU A 106 -0.78 5.45 16.06
CA GLU A 106 -2.12 5.75 16.57
C GLU A 106 -2.08 7.11 17.28
N GLY A 107 -2.65 8.15 16.66
CA GLY A 107 -2.88 9.46 17.29
C GLY A 107 -1.67 10.19 17.90
N TRP A 108 -1.96 11.34 18.51
CA TRP A 108 -1.12 12.02 19.50
C TRP A 108 -1.83 11.92 20.84
#